data_AF-A0A258IK82-F1
#
_entry.id   AF-A0A258IK82-F1
#
_cell.length_a   1.000
_cell.length_b   1.000
_cell.length_c   1.000
_cell.angle_alpha   90.00
_cell.angle_beta   90.00
_cell.angle_gamma   90.00
#
_symmetry.space_group_name_H-M   'P 1'
#
loop_
_entity.id
_entity.type
_entity.pdbx_description
1 polymer ?
#
loop_
_entity_poly.entity_id
_entity_poly.type
_entity_poly.pdbx_seq_one_letter_code
_entity_poly.pdbx_strand_id
1 'polypeptide(L)'
;MSSPTPRYAYEARQRFLDGLLFWEGRVNRRDLIDTFRVSQPQAALDLKAYLAALPSGQVIYDTRQRRYEAASTFEPLFGPPALESWLERSRQAGLAVEVLPTLDRPLDVGLMARLYRAIRDRKTIHVAYQTMRRATAEDRSITPTAFVSDGQRWHVRAYCHLREDFRDFVLSRIAMAPNQAQAESAAVDLPLDTDWCSWVTLTLAPAAHLEENQKRAVCWDYGIDGELSVTVRRALEFYAMRRWGLDRPESRLSVVGRTESAPNPEDHS
;
A
#
# COMPACT_ATOMS: atom_id res chain seq x y z
N MET A 1 14.79 -12.39 -20.47
CA MET A 1 13.48 -12.64 -19.83
C MET A 1 13.27 -14.15 -19.84
N SER A 2 13.37 -14.81 -18.70
CA SER A 2 13.17 -16.26 -18.62
C SER A 2 11.71 -16.60 -18.89
N SER A 3 11.46 -17.60 -19.74
CA SER A 3 10.11 -18.11 -19.96
C SER A 3 9.51 -18.55 -18.62
N PRO A 4 8.28 -18.14 -18.28
CA PRO A 4 7.65 -18.54 -17.02
C PRO A 4 7.57 -20.06 -16.93
N THR A 5 7.85 -20.61 -15.75
CA THR A 5 7.76 -22.05 -15.49
C THR A 5 6.33 -22.53 -15.81
N PRO A 6 6.12 -23.76 -16.32
CA PRO A 6 4.81 -24.21 -16.81
C PRO A 6 3.66 -24.05 -15.82
N ARG A 7 3.95 -24.20 -14.52
CA ARG A 7 2.98 -23.99 -13.43
C ARG A 7 2.51 -22.54 -13.32
N TYR A 8 3.43 -21.57 -13.42
CA TYR A 8 3.08 -20.15 -13.41
C TYR A 8 2.28 -19.74 -14.64
N ALA A 9 2.61 -20.31 -15.81
CA ALA A 9 1.87 -20.05 -17.03
C ALA A 9 0.44 -20.60 -16.98
N TYR A 10 0.22 -21.78 -16.37
CA TYR A 10 -1.11 -22.34 -16.16
C TYR A 10 -1.94 -21.49 -15.18
N GLU A 11 -1.40 -21.17 -14.00
CA GLU A 11 -2.11 -20.36 -13.01
C GLU A 11 -2.48 -18.97 -13.55
N ALA A 12 -1.60 -18.35 -14.35
CA ALA A 12 -1.89 -17.08 -15.00
C ALA A 12 -3.11 -17.16 -15.95
N ARG A 13 -3.25 -18.27 -16.69
CA ARG A 13 -4.41 -18.49 -17.56
C ARG A 13 -5.69 -18.74 -16.77
N GLN A 14 -5.61 -19.47 -15.66
CA GLN A 14 -6.75 -19.71 -14.78
C GLN A 14 -7.25 -18.40 -14.14
N ARG A 15 -6.33 -17.58 -13.60
CA ARG A 15 -6.65 -16.25 -13.06
C ARG A 15 -7.22 -15.29 -14.11
N PHE A 16 -6.80 -15.43 -15.37
CA PHE A 16 -7.35 -14.62 -16.45
C PHE A 16 -8.81 -14.98 -16.76
N LEU A 17 -9.17 -16.27 -16.74
CA LEU A 17 -10.56 -16.72 -16.90
C LEU A 17 -11.46 -16.22 -15.76
N ASP A 18 -10.95 -16.26 -14.52
CA ASP A 18 -11.56 -15.64 -13.33
C ASP A 18 -11.84 -14.15 -13.58
N GLY A 19 -10.84 -13.41 -14.07
CA GLY A 19 -10.95 -12.00 -14.46
C GLY A 19 -12.07 -11.73 -15.44
N LEU A 20 -12.14 -12.49 -16.53
CA LEU A 20 -13.15 -12.32 -17.58
C LEU A 20 -14.56 -12.57 -17.07
N LEU A 21 -14.78 -13.65 -16.32
CA LEU A 21 -16.10 -13.94 -15.76
C LEU A 21 -16.51 -12.93 -14.68
N PHE A 22 -15.57 -12.46 -13.87
CA PHE A 22 -15.86 -11.48 -12.83
C PHE A 22 -16.18 -10.10 -13.40
N TRP A 23 -15.34 -9.58 -14.30
CA TRP A 23 -15.47 -8.19 -14.79
C TRP A 23 -16.31 -8.05 -16.06
N GLU A 24 -16.23 -9.00 -16.99
CA GLU A 24 -17.02 -8.97 -18.23
C GLU A 24 -18.30 -9.79 -18.14
N GLY A 25 -18.45 -10.62 -17.10
CA GLY A 25 -19.57 -11.54 -16.94
C GLY A 25 -19.55 -12.72 -17.92
N ARG A 26 -18.48 -12.87 -18.72
CA ARG A 26 -18.45 -13.86 -19.81
C ARG A 26 -17.03 -14.28 -20.19
N VAL A 27 -16.91 -15.48 -20.72
CA VAL A 27 -15.64 -16.00 -21.24
C VAL A 27 -15.83 -16.97 -22.40
N ASN A 28 -14.86 -17.00 -23.30
CA ASN A 28 -14.77 -17.96 -24.38
C ASN A 28 -13.30 -18.40 -24.62
N ARG A 29 -13.12 -19.48 -25.39
CA ARG A 29 -11.79 -20.05 -25.65
C ARG A 29 -10.85 -19.14 -26.44
N ARG A 30 -11.38 -18.25 -27.30
CA ARG A 30 -10.57 -17.32 -28.10
C ARG A 30 -9.87 -16.31 -27.20
N ASP A 31 -10.45 -15.95 -26.07
CA ASP A 31 -9.85 -15.01 -25.13
C ASP A 31 -8.47 -15.51 -24.64
N LEU A 32 -8.34 -16.82 -24.40
CA LEU A 32 -7.07 -17.48 -24.07
C LEU A 32 -6.08 -17.47 -25.24
N ILE A 33 -6.56 -17.74 -26.45
CA ILE A 33 -5.74 -17.78 -27.67
C ILE A 33 -5.19 -16.39 -27.97
N ASP A 34 -6.03 -15.36 -27.89
CA ASP A 34 -5.68 -13.99 -28.24
C ASP A 34 -4.74 -13.38 -27.19
N THR A 35 -4.96 -13.67 -25.91
CA THR A 35 -4.16 -13.13 -24.80
C THR A 35 -2.84 -13.88 -24.59
N PHE A 36 -2.87 -15.22 -24.56
CA PHE A 36 -1.69 -16.03 -24.21
C PHE A 36 -1.02 -16.69 -25.41
N ARG A 37 -1.57 -16.54 -26.63
CA ARG A 37 -1.06 -17.16 -27.86
C ARG A 37 -0.91 -18.69 -27.74
N VAL A 38 -1.75 -19.32 -26.92
CA VAL A 38 -1.80 -20.77 -26.78
C VAL A 38 -2.54 -21.42 -27.96
N SER A 39 -2.24 -22.69 -28.22
CA SER A 39 -2.93 -23.45 -29.27
C SER A 39 -4.40 -23.67 -28.92
N GLN A 40 -5.24 -23.88 -29.93
CA GLN A 40 -6.67 -24.16 -29.73
C GLN A 40 -6.93 -25.39 -28.83
N PRO A 41 -6.20 -26.51 -28.95
CA PRO A 41 -6.33 -27.63 -28.01
C PRO A 41 -5.98 -27.24 -26.57
N GLN A 42 -4.90 -26.46 -26.37
CA GLN A 42 -4.49 -26.02 -25.04
C GLN A 42 -5.53 -25.08 -24.41
N ALA A 43 -6.04 -24.11 -25.17
CA ALA A 43 -7.11 -23.22 -24.70
C ALA A 43 -8.38 -23.99 -24.27
N ALA A 44 -8.74 -25.03 -25.01
CA ALA A 44 -9.88 -25.88 -24.67
C ALA A 44 -9.64 -26.68 -23.37
N LEU A 45 -8.43 -27.20 -23.18
CA LEU A 45 -8.05 -27.89 -21.95
C LEU A 45 -8.07 -26.95 -20.74
N ASP A 46 -7.49 -25.76 -20.87
CA ASP A 46 -7.44 -24.77 -19.79
C ASP A 46 -8.84 -24.29 -19.38
N LEU A 47 -9.70 -23.95 -20.35
CA LEU A 47 -11.08 -23.54 -20.08
C LEU A 47 -11.88 -24.67 -19.43
N LYS A 48 -11.73 -25.91 -19.91
CA LYS A 48 -12.40 -27.06 -19.31
C LYS A 48 -11.93 -27.30 -17.87
N ALA A 49 -10.62 -27.23 -17.62
CA ALA A 49 -10.06 -27.42 -16.29
C ALA A 49 -10.56 -26.34 -15.31
N TYR A 50 -10.61 -25.09 -15.77
CA TYR A 50 -11.15 -23.98 -14.99
C TYR A 50 -12.63 -24.19 -14.62
N LEU A 51 -13.48 -24.48 -15.61
CA LEU A 51 -14.91 -24.69 -15.39
C LEU A 51 -15.20 -25.89 -14.50
N ALA A 52 -14.38 -26.93 -14.56
CA ALA A 52 -14.51 -28.11 -13.71
C ALA A 52 -14.10 -27.86 -12.25
N ALA A 53 -13.30 -26.82 -11.99
CA ALA A 53 -12.88 -26.44 -10.64
C ALA A 53 -13.92 -25.54 -9.94
N LEU A 54 -14.81 -24.88 -10.70
CA LEU A 54 -15.87 -24.04 -10.15
C LEU A 54 -16.99 -24.87 -9.50
N PRO A 55 -17.61 -24.36 -8.42
CA PRO A 55 -18.84 -24.93 -7.89
C PRO A 55 -19.95 -24.97 -8.95
N SER A 56 -20.81 -25.99 -8.87
CA SER A 56 -21.93 -26.16 -9.80
C SER A 56 -22.86 -24.94 -9.79
N GLY A 57 -23.35 -24.54 -10.97
CA GLY A 57 -24.31 -23.45 -11.12
C GLY A 57 -23.70 -22.04 -11.16
N GLN A 58 -22.38 -21.89 -11.00
CA GLN A 58 -21.73 -20.58 -11.07
C GLN A 58 -21.57 -20.02 -12.48
N VAL A 59 -21.57 -20.89 -13.50
CA VAL A 59 -21.36 -20.51 -14.90
C VAL A 59 -22.35 -21.24 -15.79
N ILE A 60 -22.97 -20.52 -16.71
CA ILE A 60 -24.02 -21.01 -17.62
C ILE A 60 -23.49 -20.95 -19.05
N TYR A 61 -23.66 -22.02 -19.81
CA TYR A 61 -23.28 -22.02 -21.22
C TYR A 61 -24.42 -21.43 -22.08
N ASP A 62 -24.15 -20.29 -22.73
CA ASP A 62 -25.05 -19.72 -23.73
C ASP A 62 -24.80 -20.40 -25.09
N THR A 63 -25.75 -21.21 -25.52
CA THR A 63 -25.70 -21.96 -26.79
C THR A 63 -25.83 -21.07 -28.02
N ARG A 64 -26.49 -19.90 -27.92
CA ARG A 64 -26.67 -18.95 -29.02
C ARG A 64 -25.37 -18.20 -29.27
N GLN A 65 -24.74 -17.73 -28.21
CA GLN A 65 -23.50 -16.94 -28.29
C GLN A 65 -22.23 -17.81 -28.23
N ARG A 66 -22.40 -19.12 -27.97
CA ARG A 66 -21.33 -20.13 -27.86
C ARG A 66 -20.24 -19.73 -26.86
N ARG A 67 -20.65 -19.16 -25.73
CA ARG A 67 -19.77 -18.66 -24.66
C ARG A 67 -20.30 -19.08 -23.29
N TYR A 68 -19.46 -18.95 -22.28
CA TYR A 68 -19.82 -19.15 -20.89
C TYR A 68 -20.12 -17.80 -20.24
N GLU A 69 -21.18 -17.73 -19.43
CA GLU A 69 -21.62 -16.53 -18.73
C GLU A 69 -21.65 -16.77 -17.22
N ALA A 70 -21.22 -15.78 -16.45
CA ALA A 70 -21.26 -15.80 -15.00
C ALA A 70 -22.70 -15.73 -14.50
N ALA A 71 -23.06 -16.59 -13.55
CA ALA A 71 -24.31 -16.46 -12.81
C ALA A 71 -24.25 -15.25 -11.85
N SER A 72 -25.41 -14.79 -11.38
CA SER A 72 -25.48 -13.74 -10.34
C SER A 72 -24.78 -14.13 -9.03
N THR A 73 -24.57 -15.42 -8.80
CA THR A 73 -23.88 -16.01 -7.64
C THR A 73 -22.45 -16.46 -7.98
N PHE A 74 -21.86 -15.97 -9.07
CA PHE A 74 -20.50 -16.31 -9.46
C PHE A 74 -19.49 -15.79 -8.43
N GLU A 75 -18.57 -16.66 -8.01
CA GLU A 75 -17.46 -16.34 -7.12
C GLU A 75 -16.13 -16.81 -7.76
N PRO A 76 -15.15 -15.92 -7.96
CA PRO A 76 -13.86 -16.28 -8.55
C PRO A 76 -13.09 -17.33 -7.73
N LEU A 77 -12.41 -18.25 -8.40
CA LEU A 77 -11.60 -19.31 -7.76
C LEU A 77 -10.40 -18.77 -6.99
N PHE A 78 -9.81 -17.67 -7.45
CA PHE A 78 -8.60 -17.07 -6.89
C PHE A 78 -8.91 -15.80 -6.06
N GLY A 79 -10.19 -15.58 -5.72
CA GLY A 79 -10.67 -14.35 -5.11
C GLY A 79 -10.82 -13.21 -6.12
N PRO A 80 -11.29 -12.02 -5.67
CA PRO A 80 -11.52 -10.88 -6.55
C PRO A 80 -10.28 -10.53 -7.39
N PRO A 81 -10.36 -10.55 -8.74
CA PRO A 81 -9.23 -10.22 -9.59
C PRO A 81 -8.79 -8.75 -9.41
N ALA A 82 -7.50 -8.48 -9.55
CA ALA A 82 -6.93 -7.14 -9.31
C ALA A 82 -7.55 -6.07 -10.24
N LEU A 83 -8.13 -5.03 -9.66
CA LEU A 83 -8.79 -3.93 -10.37
C LEU A 83 -7.83 -3.19 -11.29
N GLU A 84 -6.60 -2.92 -10.84
CA GLU A 84 -5.61 -2.11 -11.56
C GLU A 84 -5.23 -2.77 -12.90
N SER A 85 -4.98 -4.09 -12.86
CA SER A 85 -4.67 -4.87 -14.06
C SER A 85 -5.84 -4.90 -15.04
N TRP A 86 -7.07 -4.91 -14.50
CA TRP A 86 -8.28 -4.91 -15.31
C TRP A 86 -8.58 -3.55 -15.95
N LEU A 87 -8.40 -2.47 -15.19
CA LEU A 87 -8.56 -1.10 -15.68
C LEU A 87 -7.57 -0.78 -16.80
N GLU A 88 -6.31 -1.21 -16.66
CA GLU A 88 -5.30 -1.03 -17.70
C GLU A 88 -5.70 -1.74 -19.00
N ARG A 89 -6.14 -3.00 -18.91
CA ARG A 89 -6.69 -3.74 -20.06
C ARG A 89 -7.89 -3.04 -20.67
N SER A 90 -8.83 -2.61 -19.83
CA SER A 90 -10.06 -1.95 -20.28
C SER A 90 -9.75 -0.63 -20.98
N ARG A 91 -8.78 0.13 -20.48
CA ARG A 91 -8.25 1.35 -21.09
C ARG A 91 -7.63 1.06 -22.46
N GLN A 92 -6.83 0.01 -22.60
CA GLN A 92 -6.29 -0.43 -23.90
C GLN A 92 -7.38 -0.87 -24.88
N ALA A 93 -8.50 -1.38 -24.37
CA ALA A 93 -9.70 -1.71 -25.15
C ALA A 93 -10.60 -0.50 -25.48
N GLY A 94 -10.23 0.72 -25.05
CA GLY A 94 -10.95 1.96 -25.36
C GLY A 94 -11.93 2.44 -24.29
N LEU A 95 -11.98 1.81 -23.11
CA LEU A 95 -12.74 2.35 -21.98
C LEU A 95 -12.10 3.66 -21.49
N ALA A 96 -12.92 4.68 -21.30
CA ALA A 96 -12.48 5.93 -20.68
C ALA A 96 -12.20 5.70 -19.19
N VAL A 97 -10.92 5.54 -18.85
CA VAL A 97 -10.43 5.41 -17.47
C VAL A 97 -9.43 6.52 -17.21
N GLU A 98 -9.76 7.39 -16.28
CA GLU A 98 -8.91 8.48 -15.81
C GLU A 98 -8.59 8.27 -14.33
N VAL A 99 -7.30 8.22 -14.00
CA VAL A 99 -6.79 8.07 -12.65
C VAL A 99 -5.85 9.23 -12.40
N LEU A 100 -6.07 9.99 -11.32
CA LEU A 100 -5.16 11.06 -10.96
C LEU A 100 -3.77 10.46 -10.64
N PRO A 101 -2.69 11.00 -11.23
CA PRO A 101 -1.36 10.52 -10.91
C PRO A 101 -1.04 10.86 -9.46
N THR A 102 -0.40 9.94 -8.75
CA THR A 102 0.19 10.23 -7.44
C THR A 102 1.35 11.21 -7.63
N LEU A 103 1.45 12.22 -6.75
CA LEU A 103 2.60 13.11 -6.71
C LEU A 103 3.78 12.43 -6.01
N ASP A 104 4.30 11.39 -6.65
CA ASP A 104 5.45 10.64 -6.14
C ASP A 104 6.72 11.47 -6.22
N ARG A 105 7.53 11.40 -5.17
CA ARG A 105 8.84 12.04 -5.13
C ARG A 105 9.90 11.00 -5.46
N PRO A 106 10.89 11.34 -6.31
CA PRO A 106 11.94 10.42 -6.66
C PRO A 106 12.66 9.95 -5.39
N LEU A 107 12.83 8.64 -5.32
CA LEU A 107 13.41 7.93 -4.18
C LEU A 107 14.78 7.39 -4.59
N ASP A 108 15.83 7.84 -3.91
CA ASP A 108 17.16 7.27 -4.12
C ASP A 108 17.21 5.87 -3.47
N VAL A 109 17.06 4.84 -4.32
CA VAL A 109 17.12 3.42 -3.92
C VAL A 109 18.49 3.07 -3.32
N GLY A 110 19.56 3.73 -3.77
CA GLY A 110 20.90 3.54 -3.22
C GLY A 110 21.02 4.06 -1.79
N LEU A 111 20.42 5.22 -1.50
CA LEU A 111 20.29 5.74 -0.13
C LEU A 111 19.47 4.80 0.74
N MET A 112 18.30 4.34 0.27
CA MET A 112 17.50 3.38 1.02
C MET A 112 18.25 2.12 1.37
N ALA A 113 19.00 1.54 0.42
CA ALA A 113 19.79 0.34 0.66
C ALA A 113 20.87 0.57 1.73
N ARG A 114 21.48 1.77 1.78
CA ARG A 114 22.42 2.14 2.84
C ARG A 114 21.74 2.28 4.20
N LEU A 115 20.61 2.98 4.25
CA LEU A 115 19.80 3.13 5.47
C LEU A 115 19.31 1.79 6.00
N TYR A 116 18.84 0.91 5.12
CA TYR A 116 18.40 -0.44 5.49
C TYR A 116 19.53 -1.24 6.16
N ARG A 117 20.74 -1.21 5.60
CA ARG A 117 21.90 -1.85 6.24
C ARG A 117 22.23 -1.24 7.60
N ALA A 118 22.15 0.09 7.72
CA ALA A 118 22.39 0.76 8.99
C ALA A 118 21.34 0.41 10.05
N ILE A 119 20.06 0.29 9.69
CA ILE A 119 18.99 -0.18 10.58
C ILE A 119 19.29 -1.62 11.02
N ARG A 120 19.49 -2.54 10.06
CA ARG A 120 19.78 -3.95 10.31
C ARG A 120 20.98 -4.16 11.22
N ASP A 121 22.04 -3.39 11.00
CA ASP A 121 23.30 -3.50 11.74
C ASP A 121 23.34 -2.60 12.99
N ARG A 122 22.26 -1.86 13.28
CA ARG A 122 22.12 -0.88 14.38
C ARG A 122 23.26 0.14 14.43
N LYS A 123 23.65 0.66 13.26
CA LYS A 123 24.80 1.55 13.06
C LYS A 123 24.39 3.01 12.94
N THR A 124 25.23 3.88 13.49
CA THR A 124 25.14 5.33 13.25
C THR A 124 25.67 5.65 11.86
N ILE A 125 25.02 6.57 11.16
CA ILE A 125 25.46 7.09 9.87
C ILE A 125 25.53 8.61 9.89
N HIS A 126 26.43 9.14 9.07
CA HIS A 126 26.57 10.58 8.86
C HIS A 126 25.88 10.98 7.56
N VAL A 127 24.93 11.92 7.66
CA VAL A 127 24.16 12.43 6.55
C VAL A 127 24.19 13.95 6.51
N ALA A 128 24.20 14.53 5.32
CA ALA A 128 23.94 15.94 5.12
C ALA A 128 22.43 16.12 4.93
N TYR A 129 21.78 16.84 5.85
CA TYR A 129 20.33 17.03 5.83
C TYR A 129 19.95 18.46 5.50
N GLN A 130 19.20 18.64 4.41
CA GLN A 130 18.69 19.94 3.99
C GLN A 130 17.35 20.23 4.67
N THR A 131 17.33 21.17 5.61
CA THR A 131 16.06 21.64 6.20
C THR A 131 15.40 22.71 5.31
N MET A 132 14.08 22.90 5.44
CA MET A 132 13.38 23.98 4.73
C MET A 132 13.69 25.38 5.29
N ARG A 133 14.18 25.46 6.53
CA ARG A 133 14.39 26.73 7.25
C ARG A 133 15.78 27.32 7.05
N ARG A 134 16.74 26.54 6.55
CA ARG A 134 18.16 26.94 6.43
C ARG A 134 18.60 26.84 4.98
N ALA A 135 19.44 27.77 4.55
CA ALA A 135 19.98 27.78 3.19
C ALA A 135 21.00 26.66 2.95
N THR A 136 21.68 26.20 4.01
CA THR A 136 22.72 25.17 3.94
C THR A 136 22.27 23.85 4.55
N ALA A 137 22.71 22.74 3.94
CA ALA A 137 22.58 21.42 4.53
C ALA A 137 23.44 21.33 5.80
N GLU A 138 22.94 20.62 6.80
CA GLU A 138 23.63 20.47 8.07
C GLU A 138 23.98 19.01 8.28
N ASP A 139 25.22 18.74 8.69
CA ASP A 139 25.65 17.39 8.98
C ASP A 139 24.92 16.85 10.22
N ARG A 140 24.53 15.58 10.13
CA ARG A 140 23.77 14.87 11.15
C ARG A 140 24.36 13.49 11.33
N SER A 141 24.67 13.16 12.57
CA SER A 141 24.84 11.77 12.99
C SER A 141 23.49 11.23 13.42
N ILE A 142 23.00 10.19 12.76
CA ILE A 142 21.72 9.56 13.06
C ILE A 142 21.87 8.05 13.16
N THR A 143 21.15 7.42 14.09
CA THR A 143 21.00 5.96 14.13
C THR A 143 19.59 5.62 13.66
N PRO A 144 19.42 5.19 12.39
CA PRO A 144 18.11 4.89 11.85
C PRO A 144 17.52 3.63 12.47
N THR A 145 16.22 3.62 12.70
CA THR A 145 15.48 2.51 13.33
C THR A 145 14.36 1.98 12.45
N ALA A 146 13.67 2.82 11.68
CA ALA A 146 12.57 2.36 10.83
C ALA A 146 12.37 3.22 9.58
N PHE A 147 11.78 2.63 8.54
CA PHE A 147 11.22 3.37 7.42
C PHE A 147 9.75 3.71 7.68
N VAL A 148 9.36 4.93 7.33
CA VAL A 148 8.00 5.44 7.49
C VAL A 148 7.55 6.02 6.15
N SER A 149 6.32 5.71 5.74
CA SER A 149 5.66 6.39 4.62
C SER A 149 4.44 7.12 5.16
N ASP A 150 4.36 8.43 4.91
CA ASP A 150 3.12 9.20 5.10
C ASP A 150 2.16 9.04 3.89
N GLY A 151 2.53 8.15 2.97
CA GLY A 151 1.90 7.83 1.69
C GLY A 151 1.96 8.95 0.65
N GLN A 152 2.84 9.93 0.83
CA GLN A 152 3.33 10.83 -0.23
C GLN A 152 4.86 10.92 -0.23
N ARG A 153 5.50 10.72 0.93
CA ARG A 153 6.94 10.80 1.14
C ARG A 153 7.41 9.66 2.03
N TRP A 154 8.61 9.19 1.71
CA TRP A 154 9.35 8.32 2.59
C TRP A 154 10.19 9.13 3.58
N HIS A 155 10.20 8.64 4.81
CA HIS A 155 11.01 9.12 5.92
C HIS A 155 11.79 7.94 6.49
N VAL A 156 12.91 8.24 7.13
CA VAL A 156 13.56 7.32 8.07
C VAL A 156 13.40 7.89 9.47
N ARG A 157 12.83 7.09 10.37
CA ARG A 157 12.83 7.38 11.80
C ARG A 157 14.20 7.02 12.35
N ALA A 158 14.80 7.94 13.10
CA ALA A 158 16.16 7.78 13.59
C ALA A 158 16.38 8.54 14.91
N TYR A 159 17.24 8.00 15.76
CA TYR A 159 17.78 8.76 16.89
C TYR A 159 18.76 9.80 16.36
N CYS A 160 18.49 11.08 16.62
CA CYS A 160 19.33 12.18 16.20
C CYS A 160 20.32 12.53 17.32
N HIS A 161 21.58 12.16 17.18
CA HIS A 161 22.61 12.39 18.22
C HIS A 161 22.85 13.87 18.53
N LEU A 162 22.58 14.78 17.59
CA LEU A 162 22.66 16.22 17.85
C LEU A 162 21.52 16.74 18.74
N ARG A 163 20.36 16.08 18.71
CA ARG A 163 19.14 16.51 19.42
C ARG A 163 18.76 15.59 20.56
N GLU A 164 19.46 14.47 20.71
CA GLU A 164 19.26 13.43 21.71
C GLU A 164 17.81 12.93 21.75
N ASP A 165 17.22 12.73 20.57
CA ASP A 165 15.78 12.48 20.42
C ASP A 165 15.46 11.77 19.10
N PHE A 166 14.36 11.00 19.07
CA PHE A 166 13.88 10.29 17.88
C PHE A 166 13.10 11.20 16.95
N ARG A 167 13.49 11.21 15.66
CA ARG A 167 12.92 12.11 14.66
C ARG A 167 12.80 11.44 13.31
N ASP A 168 11.87 11.95 12.52
CA ASP A 168 11.64 11.49 11.16
C ASP A 168 12.37 12.40 10.15
N PHE A 169 13.20 11.80 9.32
CA PHE A 169 13.98 12.48 8.29
C PHE A 169 13.45 12.13 6.90
N VAL A 170 12.89 13.12 6.20
CA VAL A 170 12.46 12.97 4.80
C VAL A 170 13.63 12.50 3.92
N LEU A 171 13.48 11.36 3.25
CA LEU A 171 14.56 10.75 2.47
C LEU A 171 15.03 11.63 1.31
N SER A 172 14.11 12.33 0.64
CA SER A 172 14.44 13.22 -0.48
C SER A 172 15.27 14.45 -0.08
N ARG A 173 15.53 14.66 1.21
CA ARG A 173 16.35 15.77 1.76
C ARG A 173 17.68 15.30 2.35
N ILE A 174 17.93 14.00 2.27
CA ILE A 174 19.16 13.37 2.76
C ILE A 174 20.10 13.22 1.57
N ALA A 175 21.29 13.79 1.71
CA ALA A 175 22.46 13.42 0.91
C ALA A 175 23.49 12.74 1.82
N MET A 176 24.32 11.87 1.25
CA MET A 176 25.48 11.38 2.00
C MET A 176 26.44 12.55 2.20
N ALA A 177 26.89 12.77 3.44
CA ALA A 177 27.85 13.83 3.72
C ALA A 177 29.19 13.51 3.02
N PRO A 178 29.87 14.48 2.38
CA PRO A 178 31.12 14.23 1.64
C PRO A 178 32.25 13.69 2.52
N ASN A 179 32.23 13.95 3.83
CA ASN A 179 33.18 13.42 4.80
C ASN A 179 32.77 12.03 5.31
N GLN A 180 32.50 11.09 4.41
CA GLN A 180 32.24 9.67 4.74
C GLN A 180 33.51 8.91 5.18
N ALA A 181 34.62 9.60 5.43
CA ALA A 181 35.86 8.98 5.85
C ALA A 181 35.69 8.38 7.25
N GLN A 182 35.36 7.08 7.28
CA GLN A 182 35.56 6.16 8.41
C GLN A 182 34.78 6.47 9.69
N ALA A 183 33.59 5.86 9.82
CA ALA A 183 33.23 5.05 10.98
C ALA A 183 31.80 4.52 10.78
N GLU A 184 31.67 3.29 10.30
CA GLU A 184 30.56 2.47 10.79
C GLU A 184 30.82 2.30 12.29
N SER A 185 30.10 3.05 13.13
CA SER A 185 30.22 2.91 14.58
C SER A 185 29.89 1.47 14.98
N ALA A 186 30.39 1.02 16.13
CA ALA A 186 29.83 -0.17 16.77
C ALA A 186 28.31 -0.03 16.92
N ALA A 187 27.61 -1.16 17.07
CA ALA A 187 26.18 -1.14 17.38
C ALA A 187 25.95 -0.25 18.61
N VAL A 188 25.05 0.71 18.49
CA VAL A 188 24.75 1.66 19.57
C VAL A 188 23.50 1.19 20.30
N ASP A 189 23.57 1.15 21.63
CA ASP A 189 22.38 0.98 22.45
C ASP A 189 21.66 2.33 22.56
N LEU A 190 20.40 2.36 22.12
CA LEU A 190 19.60 3.59 22.05
C LEU A 190 18.60 3.62 23.22
N PRO A 191 18.22 4.82 23.70
CA PRO A 191 17.09 4.92 24.61
C PRO A 191 15.81 4.41 23.95
N LEU A 192 14.83 4.02 24.77
CA LEU A 192 13.53 3.55 24.27
C LEU A 192 12.79 4.67 23.53
N ASP A 193 12.50 4.44 22.26
CA ASP A 193 11.59 5.28 21.49
C ASP A 193 10.14 5.09 21.94
N THR A 194 9.74 5.83 22.98
CA THR A 194 8.39 5.73 23.56
C THR A 194 7.28 6.02 22.56
N ASP A 195 7.45 7.00 21.68
CA ASP A 195 6.45 7.33 20.65
C ASP A 195 6.34 6.24 19.58
N TRP A 196 7.42 5.56 19.23
CA TRP A 196 7.37 4.44 18.30
C TRP A 196 6.77 3.19 18.94
N CYS A 197 7.18 2.88 20.16
CA CYS A 197 6.74 1.71 20.92
C CYS A 197 5.31 1.82 21.47
N SER A 198 4.67 2.98 21.34
CA SER A 198 3.28 3.18 21.77
C SER A 198 2.33 3.23 20.58
N TRP A 199 1.11 2.76 20.79
CA TRP A 199 0.02 2.83 19.81
C TRP A 199 -1.05 3.78 20.31
N VAL A 200 -1.65 4.52 19.37
CA VAL A 200 -2.81 5.39 19.61
C VAL A 200 -3.97 4.87 18.78
N THR A 201 -5.10 4.65 19.44
CA THR A 201 -6.37 4.36 18.78
C THR A 201 -7.21 5.62 18.76
N LEU A 202 -7.51 6.10 17.56
CA LEU A 202 -8.42 7.21 17.32
C LEU A 202 -9.81 6.66 17.01
N THR A 203 -10.81 7.09 17.77
CA THR A 203 -12.22 6.86 17.44
C THR A 203 -12.69 8.05 16.62
N LEU A 204 -13.05 7.79 15.36
CA LEU A 204 -13.55 8.76 14.41
C LEU A 204 -15.06 8.61 14.28
N ALA A 205 -15.76 9.73 14.16
CA ALA A 205 -17.19 9.76 13.85
C ALA A 205 -17.48 10.88 12.84
N PRO A 206 -18.63 10.86 12.14
CA PRO A 206 -19.07 11.99 11.34
C PRO A 206 -19.01 13.30 12.13
N ALA A 207 -18.46 14.34 11.51
CA ALA A 207 -18.19 15.58 12.21
C ALA A 207 -19.46 16.20 12.81
N ALA A 208 -19.35 16.74 14.02
CA ALA A 208 -20.49 17.24 14.79
C ALA A 208 -21.27 18.37 14.09
N HIS A 209 -20.59 19.16 13.24
CA HIS A 209 -21.18 20.27 12.50
C HIS A 209 -22.06 19.84 11.31
N LEU A 210 -22.08 18.55 10.95
CA LEU A 210 -22.85 18.03 9.84
C LEU A 210 -24.32 17.79 10.24
N GLU A 211 -25.23 17.97 9.29
CA GLU A 211 -26.63 17.58 9.41
C GLU A 211 -26.79 16.06 9.37
N GLU A 212 -27.93 15.54 9.82
CA GLU A 212 -28.16 14.08 9.95
C GLU A 212 -28.14 13.32 8.61
N ASN A 213 -28.59 13.95 7.53
CA ASN A 213 -28.45 13.42 6.17
C ASN A 213 -26.97 13.34 5.74
N GLN A 214 -26.15 14.35 6.05
CA GLN A 214 -24.73 14.41 5.74
C GLN A 214 -23.95 13.38 6.55
N LYS A 215 -24.26 13.21 7.84
CA LYS A 215 -23.66 12.16 8.68
C LYS A 215 -23.91 10.77 8.11
N ARG A 216 -25.13 10.48 7.67
CA ARG A 216 -25.45 9.20 6.98
C ARG A 216 -24.66 9.01 5.69
N ALA A 217 -24.49 10.06 4.89
CA ALA A 217 -23.66 9.99 3.69
C ALA A 217 -22.19 9.71 4.02
N VAL A 218 -21.64 10.34 5.06
CA VAL A 218 -20.29 10.04 5.57
C VAL A 218 -20.20 8.59 6.02
N CYS A 219 -21.18 8.07 6.75
CA CYS A 219 -21.20 6.66 7.14
C CYS A 219 -21.12 5.71 5.92
N TRP A 220 -21.84 6.00 4.84
CA TRP A 220 -21.77 5.22 3.60
C TRP A 220 -20.42 5.35 2.89
N ASP A 221 -19.86 6.55 2.77
CA ASP A 221 -18.57 6.81 2.12
C ASP A 221 -17.43 6.04 2.78
N TYR A 222 -17.45 5.92 4.11
CA TYR A 222 -16.42 5.24 4.89
C TYR A 222 -16.79 3.79 5.26
N GLY A 223 -18.01 3.35 4.96
CA GLY A 223 -18.51 2.02 5.31
C GLY A 223 -18.59 1.77 6.83
N ILE A 224 -18.99 2.79 7.59
CA ILE A 224 -19.02 2.77 9.07
C ILE A 224 -20.44 2.91 9.59
N ASP A 225 -20.72 2.33 10.76
CA ASP A 225 -21.99 2.50 11.47
C ASP A 225 -21.78 3.44 12.68
N GLY A 226 -21.68 4.74 12.38
CA GLY A 226 -21.47 5.81 13.36
C GLY A 226 -20.00 6.05 13.73
N GLU A 227 -19.26 5.02 14.14
CA GLU A 227 -17.87 5.17 14.60
C GLU A 227 -16.89 4.25 13.86
N LEU A 228 -15.64 4.72 13.74
CA LEU A 228 -14.51 4.02 13.16
C LEU A 228 -13.30 4.13 14.08
N SER A 229 -12.78 2.99 14.54
CA SER A 229 -11.53 2.95 15.31
C SER A 229 -10.36 2.66 14.38
N VAL A 230 -9.36 3.55 14.40
CA VAL A 230 -8.10 3.38 13.66
C VAL A 230 -6.92 3.44 14.61
N THR A 231 -6.02 2.48 14.50
CA THR A 231 -4.85 2.36 15.38
C THR A 231 -3.57 2.65 14.60
N VAL A 232 -2.76 3.57 15.10
CA VAL A 232 -1.49 3.99 14.51
C VAL A 232 -0.41 4.06 15.58
N ARG A 233 0.88 3.95 15.21
CA ARG A 233 1.96 4.27 16.16
C ARG A 233 1.83 5.73 16.60
N ARG A 234 2.08 6.03 17.87
CA ARG A 234 2.00 7.40 18.39
C ARG A 234 2.90 8.37 17.61
N ALA A 235 4.09 7.92 17.24
CA ALA A 235 5.01 8.63 16.35
C ALA A 235 4.39 9.08 15.01
N LEU A 236 3.35 8.37 14.53
CA LEU A 236 2.72 8.59 13.22
C LEU A 236 1.37 9.31 13.29
N GLU A 237 0.85 9.59 14.48
CA GLU A 237 -0.46 10.22 14.69
C GLU A 237 -0.57 11.55 13.93
N PHE A 238 0.47 12.39 13.98
CA PHE A 238 0.51 13.66 13.25
C PHE A 238 0.33 13.48 11.73
N TYR A 239 0.97 12.46 11.15
CA TYR A 239 0.83 12.18 9.71
C TYR A 239 -0.57 11.69 9.37
N ALA A 240 -1.15 10.84 10.22
CA ALA A 240 -2.50 10.33 10.05
C ALA A 240 -3.53 11.47 10.06
N MET A 241 -3.46 12.37 11.06
CA MET A 241 -4.33 13.54 11.18
C MET A 241 -4.29 14.42 9.92
N ARG A 242 -3.07 14.75 9.45
CA ARG A 242 -2.88 15.60 8.27
C ARG A 242 -3.30 14.92 6.97
N ARG A 243 -3.02 13.63 6.81
CA ARG A 243 -3.35 12.85 5.60
C ARG A 243 -4.85 12.68 5.45
N TRP A 244 -5.54 12.39 6.55
CA TRP A 244 -6.99 12.23 6.58
C TRP A 244 -7.74 13.56 6.68
N GLY A 245 -7.01 14.68 6.80
CA GLY A 245 -7.60 16.02 6.88
C GLY A 245 -8.43 16.22 8.14
N LEU A 246 -8.13 15.49 9.22
CA LEU A 246 -8.81 15.60 10.51
C LEU A 246 -8.42 16.89 11.25
N ASP A 247 -7.35 17.55 10.83
CA ASP A 247 -6.87 18.84 11.34
C ASP A 247 -7.52 20.06 10.68
N ARG A 248 -8.47 19.84 9.76
CA ARG A 248 -9.12 20.91 8.99
C ARG A 248 -10.52 21.24 9.50
N PRO A 249 -10.94 22.53 9.48
CA PRO A 249 -12.30 22.93 9.86
C PRO A 249 -13.40 22.21 9.08
N GLU A 250 -13.18 21.97 7.79
CA GLU A 250 -14.11 21.33 6.86
C GLU A 250 -14.07 19.80 6.88
N SER A 251 -13.39 19.18 7.87
CA SER A 251 -13.28 17.73 7.94
C SER A 251 -14.64 17.06 8.12
N ARG A 252 -14.91 16.03 7.32
CA ARG A 252 -16.16 15.25 7.41
C ARG A 252 -16.15 14.23 8.55
N LEU A 253 -14.97 13.96 9.10
CA LEU A 253 -14.76 13.11 10.27
C LEU A 253 -14.13 13.94 11.38
N SER A 254 -14.47 13.61 12.62
CA SER A 254 -13.85 14.18 13.81
C SER A 254 -13.35 13.09 14.74
N VAL A 255 -12.24 13.35 15.42
CA VAL A 255 -11.75 12.48 16.50
C VAL A 255 -12.66 12.70 17.71
N VAL A 256 -13.45 11.71 18.06
CA VAL A 256 -14.35 11.71 19.24
C VAL A 256 -13.75 10.96 20.43
N GLY A 257 -12.70 10.15 20.20
CA GLY A 257 -11.96 9.44 21.22
C GLY A 257 -10.50 9.25 20.85
N ARG A 258 -9.61 9.27 21.85
CA ARG A 258 -8.18 8.98 21.71
C ARG A 258 -7.73 8.17 22.91
N THR A 259 -7.34 6.92 22.68
CA THR A 259 -6.74 6.05 23.69
C THR A 259 -5.31 5.69 23.29
N GLU A 260 -4.46 5.46 24.28
CA GLU A 260 -3.04 5.22 24.08
C GLU A 260 -2.59 4.00 24.87
N SER A 261 -1.80 3.14 24.23
CA SER A 261 -1.20 2.00 24.89
C SER A 261 0.04 2.41 25.68
N ALA A 262 0.40 1.62 26.69
CA ALA A 262 1.75 1.71 27.24
C ALA A 262 2.79 1.38 26.15
N PRO A 263 4.01 1.93 26.23
CA PRO A 263 5.09 1.56 25.33
C PRO A 263 5.42 0.08 25.45
N ASN A 264 5.49 -0.65 24.32
CA ASN A 264 5.98 -2.02 24.25
C ASN A 264 7.44 -2.05 23.75
N PRO A 265 8.44 -2.37 24.57
CA PRO A 265 9.84 -2.42 24.15
C PRO A 265 10.14 -3.42 23.02
N GLU A 266 9.31 -4.45 22.84
CA GLU A 266 9.51 -5.44 21.76
C GLU A 266 9.36 -4.82 20.36
N ASP A 267 8.57 -3.74 20.25
CA ASP A 267 8.31 -3.00 19.01
C ASP A 267 9.51 -2.13 18.55
N HIS A 268 10.57 -2.04 19.35
CA HIS A 268 11.78 -1.25 19.08
C HIS A 268 12.75 -1.95 18.10
N SER A 269 12.47 -3.20 17.74
CA SER A 269 13.38 -4.12 17.05
C SER A 269 13.48 -3.92 15.53
#